data_AF-A0AAD6K992-F1
#
_entry.id   AF-A0AAD6K992-F1
#
_cell.length_a   1.000
_cell.length_b   1.000
_cell.length_c   1.000
_cell.angle_alpha   90.00
_cell.angle_beta   90.00
_cell.angle_gamma   90.00
#
_symmetry.space_group_name_H-M   'P 1'
#
loop_
_entity.id
_entity.type
_entity.pdbx_description
1 polymer ?
#
loop_
_entity_poly.entity_id
_entity_poly.type
_entity_poly.pdbx_seq_one_letter_code
_entity_poly.pdbx_strand_id
1 'polypeptide(L)'
;MMMGGDTAMAAARIDRKPSIEFEPRTLTMDQIQFAREAALYVMNTRSMEAALSVFTEGLEPVVGTVARRNGSAVNWMEMMSEEEQYFGK
;
A
#
# COMPACT_ATOMS: atom_id res chain seq x y z
N MET A 1 -16.82 -21.74 -50.78
CA MET A 1 -17.36 -20.76 -49.81
C MET A 1 -17.75 -21.48 -48.54
N MET A 2 -17.59 -20.79 -47.40
CA MET A 2 -17.90 -21.14 -45.99
C MET A 2 -16.90 -22.11 -45.32
N MET A 3 -15.92 -21.67 -44.52
CA MET A 3 -15.94 -21.03 -43.17
C MET A 3 -16.29 -21.99 -42.04
N GLY A 4 -15.38 -22.10 -41.07
CA GLY A 4 -15.64 -22.76 -39.78
C GLY A 4 -14.36 -23.30 -39.15
N GLY A 5 -13.38 -22.44 -38.88
CA GLY A 5 -12.21 -22.81 -38.08
C GLY A 5 -12.63 -22.95 -36.62
N ASP A 6 -12.61 -24.19 -36.13
CA ASP A 6 -12.96 -24.50 -34.75
C ASP A 6 -12.03 -23.75 -33.79
N THR A 7 -12.69 -22.87 -33.03
CA THR A 7 -12.18 -22.19 -31.85
C THR A 7 -11.70 -23.19 -30.81
N ALA A 8 -10.43 -23.56 -30.86
CA ALA A 8 -9.74 -24.23 -29.77
C ALA A 8 -8.60 -23.33 -29.26
N MET A 9 -8.95 -22.11 -28.84
CA MET A 9 -8.15 -21.40 -27.85
C MET A 9 -8.21 -22.24 -26.59
N ALA A 10 -7.19 -23.09 -26.41
CA ALA A 10 -6.95 -23.82 -25.18
C ALA A 10 -7.08 -22.82 -24.04
N ALA A 11 -8.18 -22.92 -23.30
CA ALA A 11 -8.38 -22.18 -22.07
C ALA A 11 -7.27 -22.65 -21.13
N ALA A 12 -6.13 -21.95 -21.17
CA ALA A 12 -5.06 -22.11 -20.22
C ALA A 12 -5.74 -21.98 -18.86
N ARG A 13 -5.80 -23.10 -18.13
CA ARG A 13 -6.41 -23.15 -16.80
C ARG A 13 -5.60 -22.18 -15.95
N ILE A 14 -6.17 -21.00 -15.70
CA ILE A 14 -5.58 -20.04 -14.80
C ILE A 14 -5.75 -20.65 -13.41
N ASP A 15 -4.69 -21.25 -12.88
CA ASP A 15 -4.63 -21.68 -11.48
C ASP A 15 -4.62 -20.44 -10.58
N ARG A 16 -5.82 -19.94 -10.30
CA ARG A 16 -6.02 -18.85 -9.34
C ARG A 16 -5.74 -19.42 -7.95
N LYS A 17 -4.60 -19.06 -7.37
CA LYS A 17 -4.37 -19.26 -5.93
C LYS A 17 -5.24 -18.27 -5.16
N PRO A 18 -5.98 -18.69 -4.12
CA PRO A 18 -6.75 -17.77 -3.30
C PRO A 18 -5.77 -16.88 -2.51
N SER A 19 -5.88 -15.56 -2.66
CA SER A 19 -4.96 -14.61 -1.98
C SER A 19 -5.02 -14.69 -0.45
N ILE A 20 -6.12 -15.18 0.11
CA ILE A 20 -6.38 -15.24 1.55
C ILE A 20 -5.34 -16.05 2.36
N GLU A 21 -4.66 -17.03 1.75
CA GLU A 21 -3.65 -17.85 2.44
C GLU A 21 -2.28 -17.16 2.53
N PHE A 22 -2.04 -16.16 1.69
CA PHE A 22 -0.75 -15.48 1.58
C PHE A 22 -0.80 -14.01 2.05
N GLU A 23 -1.99 -13.47 2.29
CA GLU A 23 -2.18 -12.13 2.82
C GLU A 23 -1.87 -12.08 4.33
N PRO A 24 -1.23 -11.00 4.81
CA PRO A 24 -1.11 -10.78 6.24
C PRO A 24 -2.51 -10.65 6.84
N ARG A 25 -2.80 -11.44 7.88
CA ARG A 25 -4.09 -11.34 8.58
C ARG A 25 -4.29 -9.93 9.10
N THR A 26 -5.44 -9.35 8.79
CA THR A 26 -5.90 -8.10 9.38
C THR A 26 -6.07 -8.26 10.89
N LEU A 27 -5.69 -7.20 11.62
CA LEU A 27 -5.87 -7.14 13.07
C LEU A 27 -7.36 -7.16 13.43
N THR A 28 -7.71 -7.78 14.56
CA THR A 28 -9.06 -7.66 15.15
C THR A 28 -9.28 -6.26 15.71
N MET A 29 -10.54 -5.88 15.97
CA MET A 29 -10.86 -4.56 16.54
C MET A 29 -10.13 -4.30 17.87
N ASP A 30 -10.05 -5.30 18.74
CA ASP A 30 -9.34 -5.16 20.03
C ASP A 30 -7.84 -4.96 19.84
N GLN A 31 -7.23 -5.64 18.86
CA GLN A 31 -5.83 -5.46 18.51
C GLN A 31 -5.57 -4.07 17.92
N ILE A 32 -6.48 -3.55 17.10
CA ILE A 32 -6.40 -2.18 16.57
C ILE A 32 -6.46 -1.16 17.72
N GLN A 33 -7.42 -1.31 18.63
CA GLN A 33 -7.55 -0.41 19.79
C GLN A 33 -6.30 -0.47 20.67
N PHE A 34 -5.80 -1.67 20.96
CA PHE A 34 -4.57 -1.83 21.72
C PHE A 34 -3.36 -1.18 21.04
N ALA A 35 -3.16 -1.43 19.75
CA ALA A 35 -2.07 -0.85 18.98
C ALA A 35 -2.16 0.69 18.95
N ARG A 36 -3.38 1.24 18.85
CA ARG A 36 -3.64 2.68 18.91
C ARG A 36 -3.17 3.28 20.23
N GLU A 37 -3.57 2.70 21.37
CA GLU A 37 -3.19 3.23 22.69
C GLU A 37 -1.68 3.12 22.91
N ALA A 38 -1.05 2.03 22.46
CA ALA A 38 0.40 1.88 22.51
C ALA A 38 1.12 2.94 21.66
N ALA A 39 0.61 3.21 20.45
CA ALA A 39 1.18 4.23 19.57
C ALA A 39 1.05 5.64 20.18
N LEU A 40 -0.11 5.97 20.76
CA LEU A 40 -0.32 7.24 21.46
C LEU A 40 0.62 7.40 22.65
N TYR A 41 0.84 6.33 23.41
CA TYR A 41 1.79 6.36 24.53
C TYR A 41 3.21 6.72 24.06
N VAL A 42 3.70 6.10 22.98
CA VAL A 42 5.02 6.40 22.42
C VAL A 42 5.09 7.86 21.95
N MET A 43 4.10 8.32 21.19
CA MET A 43 4.06 9.70 20.67
C MET A 43 4.01 10.77 21.76
N ASN A 44 3.35 10.48 22.88
CA ASN A 44 3.21 11.44 23.98
C ASN A 44 4.37 11.42 24.98
N THR A 45 5.14 10.33 25.05
CA THR A 45 6.20 10.15 26.07
C THR A 45 7.62 10.19 25.53
N ARG A 46 7.81 10.02 24.22
CA ARG A 46 9.14 9.96 23.59
C ARG A 46 9.40 11.19 22.73
N SER A 47 10.67 11.48 22.51
CA SER A 47 11.06 12.46 21.48
C SER A 47 10.69 11.93 20.09
N MET A 48 10.56 12.85 19.13
CA MET A 48 10.23 12.50 17.74
C MET A 48 11.22 11.49 17.15
N GLU A 49 12.53 11.68 17.35
CA GLU A 49 13.58 10.76 16.87
C GLU A 49 13.43 9.35 17.44
N ALA A 50 13.18 9.25 18.75
CA ALA A 50 12.98 7.95 19.40
C ALA A 50 11.68 7.28 18.95
N ALA A 51 10.60 8.04 18.77
CA ALA A 51 9.34 7.53 18.25
C ALA A 51 9.51 7.01 16.81
N LEU A 52 10.21 7.76 15.94
CA LEU A 52 10.53 7.33 14.58
C LEU A 52 11.31 6.02 14.58
N SER A 53 12.33 5.90 15.43
CA SER A 53 13.09 4.65 15.56
C SER A 53 12.18 3.47 15.91
N VAL A 54 11.24 3.64 16.85
CA VAL A 54 10.30 2.57 17.24
C VAL A 54 9.36 2.18 16.09
N PHE A 55 8.79 3.16 15.38
CA PHE A 55 7.81 2.86 14.32
C PHE A 55 8.43 2.35 13.01
N THR A 56 9.73 2.56 12.81
CA THR A 56 10.44 2.18 11.59
C THR A 56 11.43 1.03 11.77
N GLU A 57 11.57 0.50 12.99
CA GLU A 57 12.46 -0.62 13.28
C GLU A 57 12.06 -1.84 12.42
N GLY A 58 13.03 -2.34 11.64
CA GLY A 58 12.83 -3.51 10.78
C GLY A 58 12.03 -3.26 9.50
N LEU A 59 11.63 -2.01 9.21
CA LEU A 59 11.00 -1.66 7.94
C LEU A 59 12.06 -1.29 6.89
N GLU A 60 11.88 -1.77 5.67
CA GLU A 60 12.66 -1.32 4.53
C GLU A 60 11.96 -0.14 3.84
N PRO A 61 12.67 0.96 3.53
CA PRO A 61 12.12 2.04 2.74
C PRO A 61 11.63 1.51 1.39
N VAL A 62 10.43 1.91 0.97
CA VAL A 62 9.94 1.59 -0.37
C VAL A 62 10.70 2.45 -1.38
N VAL A 63 11.78 1.90 -1.94
CA VAL A 63 12.56 2.52 -3.02
C VAL A 63 11.75 2.43 -4.32
N GLY A 64 10.76 3.32 -4.49
CA GLY A 64 9.88 3.24 -5.65
C GLY A 64 8.81 4.32 -5.80
N THR A 65 8.72 5.31 -4.91
CA THR A 65 7.71 6.38 -5.01
C THR A 65 7.95 7.34 -6.18
N VAL A 66 9.02 7.19 -6.97
CA VAL A 66 9.05 7.81 -8.29
C VAL A 66 8.34 6.87 -9.27
N ALA A 67 7.02 6.96 -9.34
CA ALA A 67 6.28 6.36 -10.44
C ALA A 67 6.73 7.05 -11.74
N ARG A 68 7.65 6.44 -12.49
CA ARG A 68 8.02 6.94 -13.81
C ARG A 68 6.87 6.67 -14.77
N ARG A 69 5.91 7.59 -14.85
CA ARG A 69 5.04 7.71 -16.02
C ARG A 69 5.70 8.71 -16.96
N ASN A 70 6.20 8.23 -18.10
CA ASN A 70 6.80 9.04 -19.15
C ASN A 70 8.00 9.93 -18.73
N GLY A 71 8.89 9.44 -17.87
CA GLY A 71 10.18 10.09 -17.61
C GLY A 71 10.15 11.33 -16.71
N SER A 72 8.98 11.76 -16.22
CA SER A 72 8.88 12.72 -15.12
C SER A 72 8.76 11.98 -13.79
N ALA A 73 9.53 12.42 -12.80
CA ALA A 73 9.43 11.91 -11.44
C ALA A 73 8.19 12.51 -10.78
N VAL A 74 7.14 11.72 -10.54
CA VAL A 74 5.99 12.21 -9.77
C VAL A 74 6.37 12.16 -8.29
N ASN A 75 6.57 13.34 -7.69
CA ASN A 75 6.74 13.45 -6.26
C ASN A 75 5.35 13.43 -5.60
N TRP A 76 4.95 12.30 -5.03
CA TRP A 76 3.65 12.17 -4.36
C TRP A 76 3.49 13.12 -3.19
N MET A 77 4.57 13.55 -2.54
CA MET A 77 4.48 14.56 -1.47
C MET A 77 4.10 15.93 -2.04
N GLU A 78 4.58 16.29 -3.23
CA GLU A 78 4.25 17.55 -3.92
C GLU A 78 2.79 17.55 -4.40
N MET A 79 2.35 16.44 -4.99
CA MET A 79 0.96 16.28 -5.46
C MET A 79 -0.06 16.35 -4.31
N MET A 80 0.24 15.74 -3.16
CA MET A 80 -0.66 15.77 -2.00
C MET A 80 -0.76 17.18 -1.38
N SER A 81 0.32 17.97 -1.44
CA SER A 81 0.29 19.38 -1.00
C SER A 81 -0.51 20.31 -1.92
N GLU A 82 -0.65 19.97 -3.21
CA GLU A 82 -1.48 20.75 -4.15
C GLU A 82 -2.98 20.48 -3.99
N GLU A 83 -3.39 19.30 -3.52
CA GLU A 83 -4.81 18.95 -3.30
C GLU A 83 -5.42 19.68 -2.08
N GLU A 84 -4.64 19.89 -1.00
CA GLU A 84 -5.10 20.67 0.15
C GLU A 84 -5.38 22.14 -0.22
N GLN A 85 -4.72 22.66 -1.25
CA GLN A 85 -4.93 24.01 -1.76
C GLN A 85 -6.25 24.16 -2.56
N TYR A 86 -6.84 23.06 -3.05
CA TYR A 86 -8.06 23.08 -3.85
C TYR A 86 -9.36 23.08 -3.02
N PHE A 87 -9.34 22.50 -1.82
CA PHE A 87 -10.50 22.45 -0.92
C PHE A 87 -10.58 23.64 0.07
N GLY A 88 -9.59 24.54 0.05
CA GLY A 88 -9.61 25.79 0.80
C GLY A 88 -10.32 26.93 0.03
N LYS A 89 -11.65 26.91 -0.04
CA LYS A 89 -12.48 28.10 -0.28
C LYS A 89 -13.71 28.10 0.62
#